data_AF-A0A0Q9YP64-F1
#
_entry.id   AF-A0A0Q9YP64-F1
#
_cell.length_a   1.000
_cell.length_b   1.000
_cell.length_c   1.000
_cell.angle_alpha   90.00
_cell.angle_beta   90.00
_cell.angle_gamma   90.00
#
_symmetry.space_group_name_H-M   'P 1'
#
loop_
_entity.id
_entity.type
_entity.pdbx_description
1 polymer ?
#
loop_
_entity_poly.entity_id
_entity_poly.type
_entity_poly.pdbx_seq_one_letter_code
_entity_poly.pdbx_strand_id
1 'polypeptide(L)'
;MRNLNKNEIHQVSGANTTVLKLTAVEMDILVTHSTRFVGSGTYGGHRLNMIIYANEIHDLNDQLLPFNLSEPVYYNGHKIMANAIDGGHIYKILFNQG
;
A
#
# COMPACT_ATOMS: atom_id res chain seq x y z
N MET A 1 4.76 -13.93 21.81
CA MET A 1 5.23 -13.62 20.43
C MET A 1 4.61 -14.65 19.51
N ARG A 2 3.78 -14.24 18.56
CA ARG A 2 3.14 -15.14 17.59
C ARG A 2 4.10 -15.34 16.41
N ASN A 3 4.43 -16.59 16.10
CA ASN A 3 5.19 -16.91 14.90
C ASN A 3 4.24 -16.83 13.69
N LEU A 4 4.56 -15.93 12.76
CA LEU A 4 3.86 -15.78 11.49
C LEU A 4 4.24 -16.93 10.55
N ASN A 5 3.27 -17.44 9.80
CA ASN A 5 3.46 -18.55 8.87
C ASN A 5 4.20 -18.09 7.59
N LYS A 6 4.72 -19.05 6.81
CA LYS A 6 5.54 -18.76 5.61
C LYS A 6 4.81 -17.95 4.52
N ASN A 7 3.47 -17.96 4.50
CA ASN A 7 2.67 -17.13 3.59
C ASN A 7 2.48 -15.70 4.14
N GLU A 8 2.38 -15.55 5.47
CA GLU A 8 2.38 -14.25 6.17
C GLU A 8 3.75 -13.55 6.10
N ILE A 9 4.86 -14.30 5.96
CA ILE A 9 6.22 -13.72 5.78
C ILE A 9 6.38 -12.99 4.43
N HIS A 10 5.60 -13.37 3.39
CA HIS A 10 5.53 -12.58 2.15
C HIS A 10 4.67 -11.33 2.30
N GLN A 11 3.87 -11.23 3.37
CA GLN A 11 3.15 -10.02 3.76
C GLN A 11 4.05 -9.18 4.68
N VAL A 12 4.91 -8.40 4.03
CA VAL A 12 5.43 -7.12 4.50
C VAL A 12 6.18 -7.16 5.84
N SER A 13 7.47 -7.48 5.76
CA SER A 13 8.45 -7.02 6.74
C SER A 13 9.55 -6.24 6.02
N GLY A 14 9.56 -4.93 6.23
CA GLY A 14 10.76 -4.08 6.31
C GLY A 14 11.76 -4.02 5.14
N ALA A 15 11.53 -4.66 4.00
CA ALA A 15 12.38 -4.53 2.82
C ALA A 15 11.73 -3.55 1.83
N ASN A 16 12.54 -2.73 1.16
CA ASN A 16 12.12 -2.01 -0.05
C ASN A 16 11.62 -3.04 -1.08
N THR A 17 10.34 -3.38 -1.04
CA THR A 17 9.73 -4.31 -1.97
C THR A 17 9.33 -3.51 -3.20
N THR A 18 10.25 -3.43 -4.16
CA THR A 18 9.93 -2.98 -5.52
C THR A 18 9.21 -4.14 -6.22
N VAL A 19 7.88 -4.10 -6.27
CA VAL A 19 7.10 -5.09 -7.04
C VAL A 19 7.24 -4.73 -8.53
N LEU A 20 8.25 -5.30 -9.18
CA LEU A 20 8.56 -5.07 -10.62
C LEU A 20 7.44 -5.56 -11.57
N LYS A 21 6.51 -6.39 -11.09
CA LYS A 21 5.35 -6.84 -11.86
C LYS A 21 4.19 -7.23 -10.95
N LEU A 22 3.18 -6.37 -10.89
CA LEU A 22 1.93 -6.65 -10.19
C LEU A 22 1.15 -7.66 -11.04
N THR A 23 0.96 -8.88 -10.54
CA THR A 23 0.12 -9.91 -11.19
C THR A 23 -1.20 -10.13 -10.46
N ALA A 24 -1.34 -9.59 -9.25
CA ALA A 24 -2.54 -9.70 -8.43
C ALA A 24 -3.46 -8.49 -8.62
N VAL A 25 -4.78 -8.73 -8.63
CA VAL A 25 -5.83 -7.71 -8.71
C VAL A 25 -6.00 -6.97 -7.37
N GLU A 26 -5.54 -7.57 -6.28
CA GLU A 26 -5.63 -7.07 -4.90
C GLU A 26 -4.31 -7.30 -4.16
N MET A 27 -3.95 -6.36 -3.28
CA MET A 27 -2.78 -6.46 -2.42
C MET A 27 -3.05 -5.88 -1.03
N ASP A 28 -2.71 -6.65 0.01
CA ASP A 28 -2.71 -6.19 1.41
C ASP A 28 -1.28 -5.88 1.85
N ILE A 29 -1.10 -4.70 2.45
CA ILE A 29 0.20 -4.15 2.81
C ILE A 29 0.17 -3.63 4.24
N LEU A 30 1.01 -4.17 5.12
CA LEU A 30 1.19 -3.69 6.47
C LEU A 30 2.18 -2.51 6.51
N VAL A 31 1.74 -1.33 6.95
CA VAL A 31 2.62 -0.17 7.12
C VAL A 31 2.53 0.33 8.56
N THR A 32 3.67 0.35 9.25
CA THR A 32 3.80 0.81 10.63
C THR A 32 4.60 2.12 10.68
N HIS A 33 4.71 2.74 11.86
CA HIS A 33 5.50 3.97 12.04
C HIS A 33 6.99 3.81 11.64
N SER A 34 7.51 2.58 11.57
CA SER A 34 8.90 2.29 11.21
C SER A 34 9.07 1.78 9.78
N THR A 35 7.99 1.63 9.02
CA THR A 35 8.04 1.12 7.64
C THR A 35 7.33 2.05 6.67
N ARG A 36 7.66 1.90 5.39
CA ARG A 36 6.91 2.51 4.29
C ARG A 36 6.82 1.53 3.14
N PHE A 37 5.79 1.68 2.32
CA PHE A 37 5.64 0.95 1.07
C PHE A 37 5.77 1.89 -0.11
N VAL A 38 6.62 1.53 -1.08
CA VAL A 38 6.79 2.31 -2.31
C VAL A 38 6.17 1.53 -3.46
N GLY A 39 4.97 1.92 -3.86
CA GLY A 39 4.25 1.34 -4.98
C GLY A 39 4.55 2.10 -6.26
N SER A 40 5.56 1.64 -7.03
CA SER A 40 5.88 2.21 -8.36
C SER A 40 5.57 1.20 -9.46
N GLY A 41 4.83 1.63 -10.49
CA GLY A 41 4.49 0.76 -11.61
C GLY A 41 3.12 1.03 -12.25
N THR A 42 2.83 0.23 -13.27
CA THR A 42 1.59 0.28 -14.04
C THR A 42 0.91 -1.09 -14.03
N TYR A 43 -0.39 -1.12 -13.79
CA TYR A 43 -1.23 -2.31 -13.94
C TYR A 43 -2.45 -1.96 -14.79
N GLY A 44 -2.76 -2.74 -15.84
CA GLY A 44 -3.89 -2.49 -16.73
C GLY A 44 -3.94 -1.10 -17.39
N GLY A 45 -2.79 -0.43 -17.57
CA GLY A 45 -2.71 0.95 -18.11
C GLY A 45 -2.77 2.06 -17.05
N HIS A 46 -3.10 1.72 -15.81
CA HIS A 46 -3.21 2.63 -14.67
C HIS A 46 -1.93 2.64 -13.83
N ARG A 47 -1.53 3.81 -13.31
CA ARG A 47 -0.27 4.00 -12.57
C ARG A 47 -0.51 4.11 -11.07
N LEU A 48 0.16 3.27 -10.26
CA LEU A 48 0.05 3.35 -8.80
C LEU A 48 0.91 4.48 -8.23
N ASN A 49 2.21 4.52 -8.55
CA ASN A 49 3.18 5.58 -8.21
C ASN A 49 2.88 6.38 -6.92
N MET A 50 3.06 5.73 -5.77
CA MET A 50 2.86 6.33 -4.45
C MET A 50 3.84 5.79 -3.41
N ILE A 51 3.99 6.54 -2.33
CA ILE A 51 4.67 6.12 -1.10
C ILE A 51 3.63 6.13 0.02
N ILE A 52 3.45 4.99 0.69
CA ILE A 52 2.50 4.82 1.79
C ILE A 52 3.27 4.73 3.10
N TYR A 53 2.98 5.65 4.01
CA TYR A 53 3.44 5.67 5.40
C TYR A 53 2.31 5.24 6.35
N ALA A 54 2.61 5.16 7.65
CA ALA A 54 1.65 4.71 8.65
C ALA A 54 0.34 5.49 8.59
N ASN A 55 0.38 6.82 8.43
CA ASN A 55 -0.80 7.70 8.49
C ASN A 55 -0.88 8.70 7.32
N GLU A 56 0.00 8.57 6.33
CA GLU A 56 0.15 9.54 5.25
C GLU A 56 0.43 8.78 3.95
N ILE A 57 -0.08 9.31 2.83
CA ILE A 57 0.22 8.80 1.49
C ILE A 57 0.79 9.95 0.68
N HIS A 58 1.91 9.71 0.02
CA HIS A 58 2.62 10.69 -0.80
C HIS A 58 2.69 10.19 -2.24
N ASP A 59 2.93 11.11 -3.18
CA ASP A 59 3.36 10.74 -4.53
C ASP A 59 4.85 10.31 -4.55
N LEU A 60 5.39 9.94 -5.73
CA LEU A 60 6.81 9.57 -5.86
C LEU A 60 7.80 10.75 -5.71
N ASN A 61 7.31 11.99 -5.68
CA ASN A 61 8.10 13.19 -5.40
C ASN A 61 8.04 13.59 -3.91
N ASP A 62 7.50 12.71 -3.05
CA ASP A 62 7.32 12.90 -1.62
C ASP A 62 6.32 14.03 -1.25
N GLN A 63 5.45 14.43 -2.18
CA GLN A 63 4.37 15.37 -1.92
C GLN A 63 3.18 14.66 -1.27
N LEU A 64 2.72 15.19 -0.12
CA LEU A 64 1.57 14.67 0.61
C LEU A 64 0.29 14.73 -0.26
N LEU A 65 -0.40 13.59 -0.38
CA LEU A 65 -1.71 13.50 -1.00
C LEU A 65 -2.79 13.72 0.07
N PRO A 66 -3.82 14.56 -0.19
CA PRO A 66 -4.83 14.93 0.81
C PRO A 66 -5.90 13.84 0.97
N PHE A 67 -5.49 12.64 1.39
CA PHE A 67 -6.36 11.49 1.52
C PHE A 67 -6.94 11.37 2.94
N ASN A 68 -8.25 11.15 3.02
CA ASN A 68 -8.89 10.77 4.27
C ASN A 68 -8.85 9.25 4.44
N LEU A 69 -7.98 8.76 5.33
CA LEU A 69 -7.77 7.33 5.54
C LEU A 69 -8.96 6.59 6.18
N SER A 70 -9.97 7.31 6.70
CA SER A 70 -11.19 6.68 7.22
C SER A 70 -12.14 6.22 6.11
N GLU A 71 -11.88 6.59 4.85
CA GLU A 71 -12.74 6.30 3.71
C GLU A 71 -11.93 5.63 2.58
N PRO A 72 -12.59 4.84 1.71
CA PRO A 72 -11.94 4.38 0.48
C PRO A 72 -11.56 5.56 -0.42
N VAL A 73 -10.33 5.55 -0.92
CA VAL A 73 -9.80 6.58 -1.83
C VAL A 73 -9.57 5.99 -3.20
N TYR A 74 -9.86 6.78 -4.24
CA TYR A 74 -9.57 6.43 -5.63
C TYR A 74 -8.39 7.25 -6.14
N TYR A 75 -7.37 6.57 -6.65
CA TYR A 75 -6.18 7.22 -7.17
C TYR A 75 -5.71 6.53 -8.45
N ASN A 76 -5.66 7.30 -9.55
CA ASN A 76 -5.17 6.86 -10.85
C ASN A 76 -5.79 5.54 -11.39
N GLY A 77 -7.05 5.24 -11.04
CA GLY A 77 -7.73 3.99 -11.43
C GLY A 77 -7.57 2.83 -10.44
N HIS A 78 -7.00 3.09 -9.27
CA HIS A 78 -6.87 2.13 -8.17
C HIS A 78 -7.73 2.57 -6.99
N LYS A 79 -8.30 1.61 -6.26
CA LYS A 79 -9.02 1.86 -5.01
C LYS A 79 -8.14 1.46 -3.84
N ILE A 80 -8.01 2.34 -2.86
CA ILE A 80 -7.15 2.18 -1.68
C ILE A 80 -8.03 2.28 -0.44
N MET A 81 -7.86 1.36 0.50
CA MET A 81 -8.56 1.35 1.78
C MET A 81 -7.55 1.12 2.88
N ALA A 82 -7.67 1.82 4.00
CA ALA A 82 -6.79 1.69 5.15
C ALA A 82 -7.58 1.19 6.35
N ASN A 83 -7.08 0.16 7.04
CA ASN A 83 -7.64 -0.32 8.30
C ASN A 83 -6.61 -0.10 9.41
N ALA A 84 -6.98 0.66 10.43
CA ALA A 84 -6.10 0.96 11.55
C ALA A 84 -5.76 -0.31 12.36
N ILE A 85 -4.51 -0.37 12.83
CA ILE A 85 -4.00 -1.39 13.75
C ILE A 85 -3.15 -0.70 14.83
N ASP A 86 -2.75 -1.44 15.85
CA ASP A 86 -1.78 -0.91 16.83
C ASP A 86 -0.46 -0.56 16.13
N GLY A 87 -0.12 0.73 16.15
CA GLY A 87 1.12 1.24 15.56
C GLY A 87 1.14 1.39 14.02
N GLY A 88 0.01 1.39 13.32
CA GLY A 88 -0.02 1.63 11.87
C GLY A 88 -1.36 1.34 11.17
N HIS A 89 -1.28 0.97 9.89
CA HIS A 89 -2.42 0.57 9.07
C HIS A 89 -2.10 -0.66 8.20
N ILE A 90 -3.12 -1.46 7.92
CA ILE A 90 -3.13 -2.40 6.80
C ILE A 90 -3.83 -1.72 5.63
N TYR A 91 -3.09 -1.48 4.56
CA TYR A 91 -3.60 -0.91 3.32
C TYR A 91 -4.00 -2.02 2.35
N LYS A 92 -5.24 -1.96 1.85
CA LYS A 92 -5.73 -2.80 0.77
C LYS A 92 -5.80 -2.00 -0.52
N ILE A 93 -5.03 -2.40 -1.52
CA ILE A 93 -5.01 -1.79 -2.86
C ILE A 93 -5.70 -2.74 -3.84
N LEU A 94 -6.78 -2.26 -4.45
CA LEU A 94 -7.49 -2.94 -5.53
C LEU A 94 -7.15 -2.27 -6.86
N PHE A 95 -6.60 -3.03 -7.80
CA PHE A 95 -6.13 -2.51 -9.08
C PHE A 95 -7.26 -2.46 -10.12
N ASN A 96 -7.28 -1.41 -10.97
CA ASN A 96 -8.28 -1.18 -12.03
C ASN A 96 -9.73 -1.15 -11.50
N GLN A 97 -9.96 -0.42 -10.42
CA GLN A 97 -11.28 -0.30 -9.78
C GLN A 97 -11.80 1.14 -9.71
N GLY A 98 -11.16 2.08 -10.43
CA GLY A 98 -11.50 3.50 -10.44
C GLY A 98 -11.86 4.03 -11.82
#